data_AF-A0A8X6LEL8-F1
#
_entry.id   AF-A0A8X6LEL8-F1
#
_cell.length_a   1.000
_cell.length_b   1.000
_cell.length_c   1.000
_cell.angle_alpha   90.00
_cell.angle_beta   90.00
_cell.angle_gamma   90.00
#
_symmetry.space_group_name_H-M   'P 1'
#
loop_
_entity.id
_entity.type
_entity.pdbx_description
1 polymer ?
#
loop_
_entity_poly.entity_id
_entity_poly.type
_entity_poly.pdbx_seq_one_letter_code
_entity_poly.pdbx_strand_id
1 'polypeptide(L)'
;MRDFTTIARPLHKLTEAKQKFIWTDECNNAFNKLKDALTSVPILAYPETGKQFILDTDASCESIGAVMSQEIDGQERVIVYFSKCLSKPERNYCVTMKELLAIVKAVEHFHPYLYGRRFLLRTDHASLTWLLNFKNPESEIARWIQRLQEYDVEIRLEKDQHTEMQMLFREDPVLRATNTARESKRSLA
;
A
#
# COMPACT_ATOMS: atom_id res chain seq x y z
N MET A 1 -0.27 -3.09 9.02
CA MET A 1 0.61 -4.24 9.33
C MET A 1 1.37 -4.65 8.07
N ARG A 2 2.71 -4.66 8.12
CA ARG A 2 3.56 -4.95 6.94
C ARG A 2 3.27 -6.33 6.40
N ASP A 3 3.31 -6.48 5.08
CA ASP A 3 3.23 -7.78 4.43
C ASP A 3 2.05 -8.64 4.88
N PHE A 4 0.98 -8.04 5.43
CA PHE A 4 -0.19 -8.77 5.93
C PHE A 4 -0.68 -9.76 4.88
N THR A 5 -0.73 -9.29 3.63
CA THR A 5 -1.06 -10.06 2.46
C THR A 5 -0.13 -11.25 2.20
N THR A 6 1.19 -11.05 2.34
CA THR A 6 2.22 -12.07 2.13
C THR A 6 2.21 -13.09 3.27
N ILE A 7 2.10 -12.62 4.51
CA ILE A 7 2.06 -13.43 5.73
C ILE A 7 0.74 -14.21 5.80
N ALA A 8 -0.39 -13.60 5.43
CA ALA A 8 -1.70 -14.25 5.43
C ALA A 8 -1.94 -15.14 4.20
N ARG A 9 -1.06 -15.12 3.19
CA ARG A 9 -1.17 -15.93 1.98
C ARG A 9 -1.39 -17.43 2.24
N PRO A 10 -0.63 -18.11 3.12
CA PRO A 10 -0.92 -19.50 3.49
C PRO A 10 -2.33 -19.68 4.09
N LEU A 11 -2.82 -18.70 4.85
CA LEU A 11 -4.19 -18.74 5.39
C LEU A 11 -5.26 -18.53 4.31
N HIS A 12 -5.02 -17.62 3.35
CA HIS A 12 -5.92 -17.42 2.23
C HIS A 12 -6.04 -18.67 1.34
N LYS A 13 -4.93 -19.41 1.13
CA LYS A 13 -4.95 -20.69 0.42
C LYS A 13 -5.86 -21.74 1.08
N LEU A 14 -6.02 -21.71 2.41
CA LEU A 14 -6.94 -22.62 3.12
C LEU A 14 -8.42 -22.33 2.82
N THR A 15 -8.73 -21.13 2.35
CA THR A 15 -10.10 -20.68 2.06
C THR A 15 -10.48 -20.78 0.57
N GLU A 16 -9.58 -21.27 -0.28
CA GLU A 16 -9.84 -21.45 -1.72
C GLU A 16 -10.80 -22.63 -1.98
N ALA A 17 -11.68 -22.47 -2.97
CA ALA A 17 -12.67 -23.49 -3.32
C ALA A 17 -11.99 -24.78 -3.80
N LYS A 18 -12.48 -25.93 -3.31
CA LYS A 18 -11.98 -27.30 -3.58
C LYS A 18 -10.62 -27.65 -2.94
N GLN A 19 -10.11 -26.82 -2.02
CA GLN A 19 -8.92 -27.17 -1.23
C GLN A 19 -9.32 -27.95 0.03
N LYS A 20 -8.57 -29.01 0.39
CA LYS A 20 -8.71 -29.65 1.72
C LYS A 20 -8.11 -28.73 2.77
N PHE A 21 -8.88 -28.43 3.82
CA PHE A 21 -8.40 -27.64 4.95
C PHE A 21 -7.37 -28.44 5.76
N ILE A 22 -6.09 -28.20 5.50
CA ILE A 22 -4.98 -28.84 6.20
C ILE A 22 -4.15 -27.74 6.83
N TRP A 23 -4.24 -27.60 8.15
CA TRP A 23 -3.45 -26.63 8.89
C TRP A 23 -1.99 -27.08 8.95
N THR A 24 -1.11 -26.38 8.24
CA THR A 24 0.33 -26.69 8.19
C THR A 24 1.12 -25.82 9.17
N ASP A 25 2.36 -26.21 9.48
CA ASP A 25 3.26 -25.39 10.30
C ASP A 25 3.53 -24.01 9.68
N GLU A 26 3.49 -23.90 8.35
CA GLU A 26 3.57 -22.64 7.62
C GLU A 26 2.36 -21.74 7.91
N CYS A 27 1.15 -22.32 8.00
CA CYS A 27 -0.07 -21.61 8.42
C CYS A 27 0.00 -21.16 9.88
N ASN A 28 0.55 -22.01 10.76
CA ASN A 28 0.72 -21.69 12.18
C ASN A 28 1.72 -20.56 12.40
N ASN A 29 2.85 -20.58 11.68
CA ASN A 29 3.87 -19.53 11.74
C ASN A 29 3.35 -18.21 11.16
N ALA A 30 2.62 -18.28 10.04
CA ALA A 30 1.90 -17.13 9.50
C ALA A 30 0.92 -16.53 10.52
N PHE A 31 0.05 -17.35 11.11
CA PHE A 31 -0.93 -16.90 12.09
C PHE A 31 -0.29 -16.23 13.31
N ASN A 32 0.78 -16.83 13.86
CA ASN A 32 1.48 -16.26 15.01
C ASN A 32 2.22 -14.96 14.64
N LYS A 33 2.84 -14.88 13.45
CA LYS A 33 3.42 -13.62 12.95
C LYS A 33 2.35 -12.54 12.76
N LEU A 34 1.16 -12.88 12.26
CA LEU A 34 0.07 -11.92 12.17
C LEU A 34 -0.37 -11.47 13.56
N LYS A 35 -0.52 -12.40 14.50
CA LYS A 35 -0.91 -12.11 15.88
C LYS A 35 0.10 -11.16 16.54
N ASP A 36 1.38 -11.50 16.49
CA ASP A 36 2.44 -10.70 17.10
C ASP A 36 2.50 -9.31 16.48
N ALA A 37 2.45 -9.22 15.14
CA ALA A 37 2.46 -7.96 14.42
C ALA A 37 1.19 -7.11 14.62
N LEU A 38 0.04 -7.71 14.96
CA LEU A 38 -1.18 -6.99 15.36
C LEU A 38 -1.13 -6.54 16.82
N THR A 39 -0.41 -7.27 17.68
CA THR A 39 -0.26 -6.93 19.11
C THR A 39 0.91 -5.99 19.39
N SER A 40 1.83 -5.80 18.44
CA SER A 40 3.03 -4.97 18.58
C SER A 40 2.94 -3.60 17.87
N VAL A 41 1.76 -3.19 17.38
CA VAL A 41 1.60 -1.99 16.54
C VAL A 41 1.76 -0.71 17.38
N PRO A 42 2.39 0.36 16.85
CA PRO A 42 2.24 1.70 17.41
C PRO A 42 0.75 2.05 17.47
N ILE A 43 0.34 2.65 18.59
CA ILE A 43 -1.06 2.96 18.93
C ILE A 43 -1.75 3.65 17.73
N LEU A 44 -2.73 2.96 17.11
CA LEU A 44 -3.60 3.60 16.12
C LEU A 44 -4.28 4.79 16.79
N ALA A 45 -4.16 5.96 16.18
CA ALA A 45 -4.81 7.15 16.67
C ALA A 45 -6.25 7.23 16.16
N TYR A 46 -7.14 7.81 16.96
CA TYR A 46 -8.46 8.18 16.48
C TYR A 46 -8.33 9.37 15.52
N PRO A 47 -9.11 9.38 14.42
CA PRO A 47 -9.07 10.48 13.47
C PRO A 47 -9.62 11.77 14.10
N GLU A 48 -8.87 12.86 13.97
CA GLU A 48 -9.31 14.19 14.40
C GLU A 48 -10.03 14.91 13.26
N THR A 49 -11.19 15.48 13.57
CA THR A 49 -11.96 16.30 12.63
C THR A 49 -11.23 17.60 12.30
N GLY A 50 -11.26 17.99 11.03
CA GLY A 50 -10.67 19.24 10.55
C GLY A 50 -9.19 19.15 10.19
N LYS A 51 -8.52 18.03 10.48
CA LYS A 51 -7.14 17.78 10.04
C LYS A 51 -7.07 17.06 8.71
N GLN A 52 -6.07 17.40 7.91
CA GLN A 52 -5.84 16.79 6.60
C GLN A 52 -5.38 15.34 6.79
N PHE A 53 -5.94 14.44 5.99
CA PHE A 53 -5.44 13.07 5.90
C PHE A 53 -4.23 13.00 4.98
N ILE A 54 -3.27 12.16 5.35
CA ILE A 54 -2.12 11.80 4.54
C ILE A 54 -2.29 10.34 4.15
N LEU A 55 -2.17 10.06 2.86
CA LEU A 55 -2.30 8.72 2.29
C LEU A 55 -0.97 8.35 1.64
N ASP A 56 -0.36 7.29 2.15
CA ASP A 56 0.79 6.63 1.55
C ASP A 56 0.33 5.34 0.88
N THR A 57 0.83 5.07 -0.31
CA THR A 57 0.54 3.83 -1.05
C THR A 57 1.83 3.17 -1.49
N ASP A 58 1.83 1.84 -1.49
CA ASP A 58 2.94 1.03 -2.00
C ASP A 58 2.39 -0.17 -2.76
N ALA A 59 3.10 -0.57 -3.82
CA ALA A 59 2.75 -1.73 -4.62
C ALA A 59 3.95 -2.67 -4.79
N SER A 60 3.71 -3.95 -4.54
CA SER A 60 4.66 -5.02 -4.78
C SER A 60 4.23 -5.90 -5.97
N CYS A 61 5.05 -6.88 -6.30
CA CYS A 61 4.69 -7.87 -7.33
C CYS A 61 3.43 -8.68 -6.98
N GLU A 62 3.12 -8.84 -5.69
CA GLU A 62 2.09 -9.75 -5.20
C GLU A 62 0.91 -9.06 -4.51
N SER A 63 1.12 -7.86 -4.01
CA SER A 63 0.18 -7.16 -3.14
C SER A 63 0.27 -5.65 -3.31
N ILE A 64 -0.79 -4.97 -2.88
CA ILE A 64 -0.82 -3.52 -2.73
C ILE A 64 -1.14 -3.19 -1.28
N GLY A 65 -0.66 -2.04 -0.83
CA GLY A 65 -0.85 -1.54 0.53
C GLY A 65 -1.05 -0.04 0.55
N ALA A 66 -1.69 0.43 1.61
CA ALA A 66 -1.78 1.84 1.91
C ALA A 66 -1.85 2.10 3.41
N VAL A 67 -1.43 3.29 3.81
CA VAL A 67 -1.53 3.77 5.18
C VAL A 67 -2.18 5.14 5.16
N MET A 68 -3.18 5.35 6.01
CA MET A 68 -3.77 6.65 6.23
C MET A 68 -3.35 7.18 7.59
N SER A 69 -2.76 8.36 7.61
CA SER A 69 -2.25 9.03 8.81
C SER A 69 -2.75 10.47 8.89
N GLN A 70 -2.61 11.07 10.07
CA GLN A 70 -2.85 12.49 10.32
C GLN A 70 -1.74 13.06 11.21
N GLU A 71 -1.47 14.35 11.07
CA GLU A 71 -0.58 15.06 11.98
C GLU A 71 -1.33 15.42 13.28
N ILE A 72 -1.03 14.72 14.37
CA ILE A 72 -1.65 14.89 15.69
C ILE A 72 -0.57 15.30 16.69
N ASP A 73 -0.77 16.45 17.34
CA ASP A 73 0.21 17.06 18.26
C ASP A 73 1.62 17.25 17.66
N GLY A 74 1.69 17.59 16.36
CA GLY A 74 2.96 17.77 15.64
C GLY A 74 3.70 16.47 15.31
N GLN A 75 3.04 15.32 15.46
CA GLN A 75 3.58 14.01 15.08
C GLN A 75 2.62 13.32 14.11
N GLU A 76 3.17 12.67 13.08
CA GLU A 76 2.36 11.86 12.18
C GLU A 76 1.91 10.58 12.92
N ARG A 77 0.59 10.40 13.05
CA ARG A 77 0.02 9.21 13.68
C ARG A 77 -0.83 8.44 12.68
N VAL A 78 -0.64 7.12 12.65
CA VAL A 78 -1.40 6.25 11.77
C VAL A 78 -2.82 6.07 12.31
N ILE A 79 -3.80 6.27 11.43
CA ILE A 79 -5.23 6.07 11.72
C ILE A 79 -5.65 4.66 11.31
N VAL A 80 -5.26 4.24 10.11
CA VAL A 80 -5.69 2.95 9.56
C VAL A 80 -4.72 2.44 8.50
N TYR A 81 -4.63 1.11 8.41
CA TYR A 81 -3.86 0.41 7.38
C TYR A 81 -4.80 -0.30 6.40
N PHE A 82 -4.38 -0.38 5.14
CA PHE A 82 -5.01 -1.16 4.10
C PHE A 82 -3.99 -2.05 3.40
N SER A 83 -4.38 -3.28 3.04
CA SER A 83 -3.57 -4.16 2.22
C SER A 83 -4.43 -5.16 1.47
N LYS A 84 -4.06 -5.51 0.24
CA LYS A 84 -4.81 -6.46 -0.60
C LYS A 84 -3.86 -7.30 -1.48
N CYS A 85 -4.17 -8.59 -1.60
CA CYS A 85 -3.57 -9.49 -2.61
C CYS A 85 -3.95 -9.05 -4.02
N LEU A 86 -2.96 -8.97 -4.92
CA LEU A 86 -3.24 -8.87 -6.35
C LEU A 86 -3.75 -10.23 -6.87
N SER A 87 -4.81 -10.18 -7.67
CA SER A 87 -5.34 -11.31 -8.43
C SER A 87 -4.37 -11.72 -9.56
N LYS A 88 -4.61 -12.89 -10.16
CA LYS A 88 -3.78 -13.39 -11.28
C LYS A 88 -3.59 -12.38 -12.42
N PRO A 89 -4.64 -11.72 -12.95
CA PRO A 89 -4.43 -10.72 -14.00
C PRO A 89 -3.71 -9.46 -13.48
N GLU A 90 -4.04 -8.99 -12.28
CA GLU A 90 -3.43 -7.77 -11.71
C GLU A 90 -1.93 -7.94 -11.43
N ARG A 91 -1.47 -9.17 -11.14
CA ARG A 91 -0.03 -9.49 -10.97
C ARG A 91 0.78 -9.28 -12.25
N ASN A 92 0.15 -9.36 -13.43
CA ASN A 92 0.81 -9.15 -14.71
C ASN A 92 0.89 -7.67 -15.12
N TYR A 93 0.28 -6.77 -14.35
CA TYR A 93 0.37 -5.34 -14.60
C TYR A 93 1.82 -4.84 -14.44
N CYS A 94 2.17 -3.82 -15.24
CA CYS A 94 3.43 -3.11 -15.05
C CYS A 94 3.43 -2.35 -13.72
N VAL A 95 4.61 -1.92 -13.26
CA VAL A 95 4.79 -1.23 -11.97
C VAL A 95 3.84 -0.03 -11.86
N THR A 96 3.80 0.85 -12.88
CA THR A 96 2.94 2.04 -12.88
C THR A 96 1.45 1.71 -12.76
N MET A 97 0.97 0.62 -13.38
CA MET A 97 -0.42 0.19 -13.25
C MET A 97 -0.73 -0.37 -11.85
N LYS A 98 0.24 -1.05 -11.22
CA LYS A 98 0.08 -1.55 -9.85
C LYS A 98 0.06 -0.41 -8.83
N GLU A 99 0.92 0.59 -9.01
CA GLU A 99 0.90 1.81 -8.19
C GLU A 99 -0.45 2.54 -8.31
N LEU A 100 -0.95 2.75 -9.54
CA LEU A 100 -2.26 3.37 -9.73
C LEU A 100 -3.38 2.54 -9.08
N LEU A 101 -3.33 1.21 -9.25
CA LEU A 101 -4.30 0.32 -8.63
C LEU A 101 -4.25 0.40 -7.09
N ALA A 102 -3.07 0.53 -6.50
CA ALA A 102 -2.89 0.71 -5.06
C ALA A 102 -3.64 1.96 -4.57
N ILE A 103 -3.46 3.09 -5.26
CA ILE A 103 -4.15 4.35 -4.95
C ILE A 103 -5.66 4.19 -5.08
N VAL A 104 -6.14 3.68 -6.21
CA VAL A 104 -7.59 3.52 -6.46
C VAL A 104 -8.22 2.66 -5.37
N LYS A 105 -7.61 1.52 -5.04
CA LYS A 105 -8.14 0.60 -4.04
C LYS A 105 -8.07 1.18 -2.62
N ALA A 106 -7.01 1.93 -2.32
CA ALA A 106 -6.88 2.61 -1.03
C ALA A 106 -7.95 3.69 -0.87
N VAL A 107 -8.16 4.53 -1.89
CA VAL A 107 -9.17 5.59 -1.87
C VAL A 107 -10.59 5.00 -1.80
N GLU A 108 -10.88 3.93 -2.54
CA GLU A 108 -12.15 3.21 -2.41
C GLU A 108 -12.36 2.65 -1.00
N HIS A 109 -11.31 2.11 -0.38
CA HIS A 109 -11.38 1.56 0.98
C HIS A 109 -11.56 2.66 2.04
N PHE A 110 -10.87 3.79 1.87
CA PHE A 110 -10.93 4.93 2.78
C PHE A 110 -12.02 5.97 2.41
N HIS A 111 -12.92 5.63 1.49
CA HIS A 111 -14.00 6.52 1.04
C HIS A 111 -14.76 7.22 2.19
N PRO A 112 -15.14 6.54 3.30
CA PRO A 112 -15.83 7.20 4.42
C PRO A 112 -15.04 8.33 5.09
N TYR A 113 -13.71 8.33 4.96
CA TYR A 113 -12.81 9.34 5.53
C TYR A 113 -12.45 10.44 4.53
N LEU A 114 -12.26 10.06 3.27
CA LEU A 114 -11.69 10.93 2.23
C LEU A 114 -12.75 11.66 1.41
N TYR A 115 -13.96 11.13 1.30
CA TYR A 115 -15.00 11.74 0.46
C TYR A 115 -15.41 13.12 0.99
N GLY A 116 -15.44 14.11 0.10
CA GLY A 116 -15.76 15.50 0.43
C GLY A 116 -14.69 16.22 1.27
N ARG A 117 -13.49 15.64 1.42
CA ARG A 117 -12.36 16.26 2.13
C ARG A 117 -11.12 16.28 1.26
N ARG A 118 -10.31 17.32 1.42
CA ARG A 118 -9.00 17.39 0.81
C ARG A 118 -8.01 16.50 1.56
N PHE A 119 -7.23 15.70 0.85
CA PHE A 119 -6.17 14.88 1.43
C PHE A 119 -4.89 14.91 0.61
N LEU A 120 -3.77 14.59 1.26
CA LEU A 120 -2.45 14.52 0.65
C LEU A 120 -2.15 13.08 0.26
N LEU A 121 -1.91 12.82 -1.02
CA LEU A 121 -1.37 11.57 -1.51
C LEU A 121 0.15 11.72 -1.68
N ARG A 122 0.93 10.97 -0.90
CA ARG A 122 2.39 10.89 -1.05
C ARG A 122 2.74 9.67 -1.88
N THR A 123 3.57 9.89 -2.91
CA THR A 123 4.09 8.83 -3.78
C THR A 123 5.49 9.17 -4.22
N ASP A 124 6.35 8.15 -4.32
CA ASP A 124 7.71 8.25 -4.88
C ASP A 124 7.70 8.08 -6.41
N HIS A 125 6.56 7.66 -6.98
CA HIS A 125 6.47 7.30 -8.39
C HIS A 125 6.01 8.48 -9.24
N ALA A 126 6.99 9.28 -9.70
CA ALA A 126 6.77 10.48 -10.53
C ALA A 126 5.89 10.24 -11.77
N SER A 127 5.83 9.02 -12.30
CA SER A 127 4.97 8.69 -13.44
C SER A 127 3.47 8.79 -13.13
N LEU A 128 3.05 8.73 -11.86
CA LEU A 128 1.66 8.88 -11.46
C LEU A 128 1.13 10.31 -11.69
N THR A 129 1.96 11.33 -11.46
CA THR A 129 1.60 12.73 -11.74
C THR A 129 1.32 12.94 -13.23
N TRP A 130 2.08 12.27 -14.11
CA TRP A 130 1.83 12.31 -15.55
C TRP A 130 0.57 11.54 -15.94
N LEU A 131 0.36 10.35 -15.33
CA LEU A 131 -0.76 9.46 -15.63
C LEU A 131 -2.12 10.12 -15.33
N LEU A 132 -2.23 10.88 -14.25
CA LEU A 132 -3.47 11.57 -13.87
C LEU A 132 -3.79 12.78 -14.76
N ASN A 133 -2.77 13.36 -15.41
CA ASN A 133 -2.91 14.45 -16.36
C ASN A 133 -3.03 13.98 -17.81
N PHE A 134 -3.05 12.66 -18.03
CA PHE A 134 -3.08 12.09 -19.36
C PHE A 134 -4.47 12.27 -20.01
N LYS A 135 -4.51 12.90 -21.19
CA LYS A 135 -5.77 13.38 -21.79
C LYS A 135 -6.61 12.32 -22.49
N ASN A 136 -6.02 11.19 -22.91
CA ASN A 136 -6.73 10.11 -23.61
C ASN A 136 -6.31 8.72 -23.08
N PRO A 137 -6.62 8.37 -21.82
CA PRO A 137 -6.43 7.00 -21.36
C PRO A 137 -7.46 6.11 -22.09
N GLU A 138 -6.99 5.21 -22.94
CA GLU A 138 -7.81 4.09 -23.40
C GLU A 138 -7.77 3.00 -22.31
N SER A 139 -8.86 2.24 -22.12
CA SER A 139 -8.97 1.08 -21.20
C SER A 139 -9.30 1.35 -19.72
N GLU A 140 -9.07 0.34 -18.87
CA GLU A 140 -9.38 0.27 -17.43
C GLU A 140 -8.77 1.44 -16.62
N ILE A 141 -7.65 1.99 -17.09
CA ILE A 141 -6.97 3.15 -16.51
C ILE A 141 -7.87 4.40 -16.54
N ALA A 142 -8.67 4.59 -17.60
CA ALA A 142 -9.58 5.73 -17.70
C ALA A 142 -10.63 5.72 -16.58
N ARG A 143 -11.19 4.54 -16.31
CA ARG A 143 -12.17 4.33 -15.25
C ARG A 143 -11.56 4.60 -13.86
N TRP A 144 -10.31 4.22 -13.67
CA TRP A 144 -9.57 4.50 -12.44
C TRP A 144 -9.29 5.98 -12.25
N ILE A 145 -8.86 6.69 -13.30
CA ILE A 145 -8.66 8.14 -13.27
C ILE A 145 -9.97 8.86 -12.96
N GLN A 146 -11.07 8.47 -13.62
CA GLN A 146 -12.40 9.04 -13.35
C GLN A 146 -12.82 8.83 -11.89
N ARG A 147 -12.54 7.65 -11.31
CA ARG A 147 -12.78 7.40 -9.88
C ARG A 147 -12.02 8.39 -8.99
N LEU A 148 -10.76 8.65 -9.31
CA LEU A 148 -9.91 9.54 -8.53
C LEU A 148 -10.33 11.02 -8.66
N GLN A 149 -10.94 11.40 -9.79
CA GLN A 149 -11.49 12.75 -10.00
C GLN A 149 -12.69 13.07 -9.09
N GLU A 150 -13.34 12.05 -8.49
CA GLU A 150 -14.40 12.26 -7.51
C GLU A 150 -13.87 12.81 -6.16
N TYR A 151 -12.55 12.84 -5.97
CA TYR A 151 -11.89 13.22 -4.72
C TYR A 151 -11.02 14.47 -4.89
N ASP A 152 -10.92 15.26 -3.82
CA ASP A 152 -10.00 16.41 -3.75
C ASP A 152 -8.62 15.93 -3.27
N VAL A 153 -7.76 15.59 -4.23
CA VAL A 153 -6.42 15.04 -3.98
C VAL A 153 -5.32 16.05 -4.25
N GLU A 154 -4.46 16.27 -3.25
CA GLU A 154 -3.18 16.93 -3.44
C GLU A 154 -2.09 15.87 -3.59
N ILE A 155 -1.36 15.87 -4.70
CA ILE A 155 -0.28 14.90 -4.94
C ILE A 155 1.05 15.54 -4.63
N ARG A 156 1.80 14.93 -3.72
CA ARG A 156 3.18 15.35 -3.43
C ARG A 156 4.14 14.22 -3.77
N LEU A 157 5.07 14.55 -4.65
CA LEU A 157 6.22 13.70 -4.92
C LEU A 157 7.21 13.87 -3.79
N GLU A 158 7.37 12.82 -2.99
CA GLU A 158 8.36 12.81 -1.92
C GLU A 158 9.61 12.13 -2.47
N LYS A 159 10.66 12.92 -2.74
CA LYS A 159 11.96 12.38 -3.16
C LYS A 159 12.67 11.88 -1.92
N ASP A 160 12.68 10.56 -1.71
CA ASP A 160 13.54 9.85 -0.74
C ASP A 160 13.84 10.67 0.53
N GLN A 161 12.79 11.13 1.21
CA GLN A 161 12.91 11.46 2.62
C GLN A 161 12.31 10.31 3.37
N HIS A 162 13.09 9.79 4.30
CA HIS A 162 12.73 8.73 5.22
C HIS A 162 11.38 9.01 5.89
N THR A 163 10.29 8.61 5.25
CA THR A 163 9.06 8.31 5.98
C THR A 163 9.44 7.19 6.92
N GLU A 164 9.04 7.23 8.18
CA GLU A 164 9.23 6.14 9.14
C GLU A 164 8.77 4.78 8.53
N MET A 165 7.87 4.81 7.55
CA MET A 165 7.55 3.70 6.65
C MET A 165 8.81 3.05 6.04
N GLN A 166 9.67 3.78 5.30
CA GLN A 166 10.89 3.21 4.69
C GLN A 166 11.90 2.70 5.74
N MET A 167 12.06 3.37 6.89
CA MET A 167 12.99 2.90 7.94
C MET A 167 12.52 1.58 8.53
N LEU A 168 11.22 1.51 8.84
CA LEU A 168 10.63 0.30 9.36
C LEU A 168 10.76 -0.81 8.28
N PHE A 169 10.56 -0.56 6.98
CA PHE A 169 10.69 -1.57 5.91
C PHE A 169 12.14 -2.00 5.61
N ARG A 170 13.16 -1.22 6.01
CA ARG A 170 14.60 -1.51 5.77
C ARG A 170 15.25 -2.40 6.83
N GLU A 171 14.74 -2.44 8.06
CA GLU A 171 15.37 -3.18 9.17
C GLU A 171 15.03 -4.68 9.20
N ASP A 172 14.40 -5.23 8.14
CA ASP A 172 14.16 -6.66 8.03
C ASP A 172 15.36 -7.39 7.38
N PRO A 173 16.03 -8.32 8.09
CA PRO A 173 17.20 -9.03 7.57
C PRO A 173 16.93 -9.83 6.29
N VAL A 174 15.67 -10.09 5.92
CA VAL A 174 15.29 -10.81 4.70
C VAL A 174 15.36 -9.93 3.43
N LEU A 175 15.16 -8.60 3.55
CA LEU A 175 15.21 -7.66 2.41
C LEU A 175 16.62 -7.12 2.12
N ARG A 176 17.61 -7.40 2.97
CA ARG A 176 19.04 -7.13 2.68
C ARG A 176 19.53 -7.88 1.43
N ALA A 177 18.93 -9.04 1.13
CA ALA A 177 19.26 -9.87 -0.01
C ALA A 177 18.62 -9.41 -1.35
N THR A 178 17.53 -8.63 -1.31
CA THR A 178 16.85 -8.14 -2.52
C THR A 178 17.32 -6.76 -2.95
N ASN A 179 17.74 -5.90 -2.00
CA ASN A 179 18.30 -4.57 -2.33
C ASN A 179 19.69 -4.63 -2.98
N THR A 180 20.49 -5.67 -2.70
CA THR A 180 21.78 -5.90 -3.38
C THR A 180 21.59 -6.16 -4.89
N ALA A 181 20.44 -6.69 -5.31
CA ALA A 181 20.09 -6.88 -6.72
C ALA A 181 19.59 -5.58 -7.41
N ARG A 182 19.14 -4.58 -6.63
CA ARG A 182 18.67 -3.28 -7.15
C ARG A 182 19.82 -2.27 -7.26
N GLU A 183 20.84 -2.35 -6.38
CA GLU A 183 22.06 -1.54 -6.46
C GLU A 183 23.01 -1.99 -7.58
N SER A 184 23.11 -3.28 -7.85
CA SER A 184 23.94 -3.82 -8.94
C SER A 184 23.47 -3.41 -10.34
N LYS A 185 22.19 -3.08 -10.53
CA LYS A 185 21.66 -2.57 -11.82
C LYS A 185 21.78 -1.05 -11.99
N ARG A 186 22.08 -0.29 -10.93
CA ARG A 186 22.33 1.17 -11.00
C ARG A 186 23.80 1.53 -11.23
N SER A 187 24.73 0.58 -11.09
CA SER A 187 26.17 0.81 -11.35
C SER A 187 26.58 0.58 -12.82
N LEU A 188 25.65 0.25 -13.72
CA LEU A 188 25.91 -0.10 -15.12
C LEU A 188 25.12 0.75 -16.13
N ALA A 189 24.61 1.91 -15.72
CA ALA A 189 23.99 2.91 -16.58
C ALA A 189 24.67 4.27 -16.39
#